data_AF-A0A8E0S6I2-F1
#
_entry.id   AF-A0A8E0S6I2-F1
#
_cell.length_a   1.000
_cell.length_b   1.000
_cell.length_c   1.000
_cell.angle_alpha   90.00
_cell.angle_beta   90.00
_cell.angle_gamma   90.00
#
_symmetry.space_group_name_H-M   'P 1'
#
loop_
_entity.id
_entity.type
_entity.pdbx_description
1 polymer ?
#
loop_
_entity_poly.entity_id
_entity_poly.type
_entity_poly.pdbx_seq_one_letter_code
_entity_poly.pdbx_strand_id
1 'polypeptide(L)'
;MEFAAEETELDLTYSTRYQNVQLPDAYERLILDVFCGSQTNFVRNDELREAWRILTPVVDRLQREHIKPHPYPYGSPDGPPQACELRLRVGYQYSGSYKWPFNSSNTDNSS
;
A
#
# COMPACT_ATOMS: atom_id res chain seq x y z
N MET A 1 -39.89 -3.27 -12.15
CA MET A 1 -38.51 -3.00 -12.58
C MET A 1 -37.71 -2.75 -11.33
N GLU A 2 -36.80 -3.64 -11.00
CA GLU A 2 -35.96 -3.57 -9.81
C GLU A 2 -34.61 -3.03 -10.27
N PHE A 3 -34.23 -1.84 -9.79
CA PHE A 3 -32.94 -1.23 -10.10
C PHE A 3 -31.92 -1.77 -9.10
N ALA A 4 -30.98 -2.59 -9.57
CA ALA A 4 -29.87 -3.08 -8.76
C ALA A 4 -28.69 -2.10 -8.88
N ALA A 5 -28.07 -1.76 -7.75
CA ALA A 5 -26.82 -1.01 -7.75
C ALA A 5 -25.66 -1.95 -8.10
N GLU A 6 -24.82 -1.54 -9.04
CA GLU A 6 -23.60 -2.26 -9.44
C GLU A 6 -22.38 -1.43 -9.03
N GLU A 7 -21.36 -2.11 -8.47
CA GLU A 7 -20.09 -1.47 -8.10
C GLU A 7 -19.32 -1.14 -9.38
N THR A 8 -19.07 0.15 -9.63
CA THR A 8 -18.22 0.64 -10.73
C THR A 8 -17.14 1.55 -10.17
N GLU A 9 -16.03 1.69 -10.88
CA GLU A 9 -14.90 2.49 -10.44
C GLU A 9 -14.51 3.57 -11.45
N LEU A 10 -13.86 4.60 -10.94
CA LEU A 10 -13.22 5.62 -11.74
C LEU A 10 -11.72 5.29 -11.76
N ASP A 11 -11.26 4.69 -12.85
CA ASP A 11 -9.84 4.33 -13.01
C ASP A 11 -9.00 5.54 -13.46
N LEU A 12 -7.85 5.73 -12.79
CA LEU A 12 -6.78 6.63 -13.21
C LEU A 12 -5.46 5.85 -13.22
N THR A 13 -5.28 5.04 -14.25
CA THR A 13 -4.01 4.37 -14.48
C THR A 13 -2.98 5.33 -15.09
N TYR A 14 -1.92 5.63 -14.34
CA TYR A 14 -0.87 6.59 -14.73
C TYR A 14 -0.14 6.19 -16.03
N SER A 15 0.12 4.90 -16.25
CA SER A 15 0.82 4.41 -17.44
C SER A 15 0.04 4.60 -18.74
N THR A 16 -1.29 4.45 -18.69
CA THR A 16 -2.16 4.65 -19.86
C THR A 16 -2.38 6.13 -20.15
N ARG A 17 -2.54 6.95 -19.12
CA ARG A 17 -2.89 8.37 -19.26
C ARG A 17 -1.69 9.28 -19.56
N TYR A 18 -0.49 8.87 -19.16
CA TYR A 18 0.76 9.63 -19.33
C TYR A 18 1.88 8.76 -19.94
N GLN A 19 1.64 8.20 -21.13
CA GLN A 19 2.60 7.31 -21.81
C GLN A 19 3.99 7.93 -22.04
N ASN A 20 4.09 9.26 -22.13
CA ASN A 20 5.34 9.97 -22.45
C ASN A 20 5.96 10.69 -21.24
N VAL A 21 5.43 10.49 -20.02
CA VAL A 21 5.98 11.11 -18.82
C VAL A 21 6.78 10.06 -18.06
N GLN A 22 8.09 10.30 -17.94
CA GLN A 22 8.92 9.51 -17.04
C GLN A 22 8.58 9.92 -15.61
N LEU A 23 8.03 9.01 -14.82
CA LEU A 23 7.88 9.24 -13.39
C LEU A 23 9.29 9.21 -12.78
N PRO A 24 9.75 10.30 -12.15
CA PRO A 24 11.06 10.31 -11.53
C PRO A 24 11.11 9.27 -10.41
N ASP A 25 12.26 8.64 -10.25
CA ASP A 25 12.45 7.71 -9.15
C ASP A 25 12.37 8.46 -7.80
N ALA A 26 12.00 7.74 -6.74
CA ALA A 26 11.84 8.31 -5.41
C ALA A 26 13.11 9.07 -4.96
N TYR A 27 14.29 8.52 -5.26
CA TYR A 27 15.56 9.14 -4.91
C TYR A 27 15.90 10.36 -5.77
N GLU A 28 15.58 10.35 -7.07
CA GLU A 28 15.79 11.50 -7.95
C GLU A 28 15.01 12.72 -7.44
N ARG A 29 13.76 12.49 -7.03
CA ARG A 29 12.90 13.53 -6.47
C ARG A 29 13.44 14.05 -5.14
N LEU A 30 13.84 13.17 -4.23
CA LEU A 30 14.39 13.56 -2.93
C LEU A 30 15.68 14.37 -3.06
N ILE A 31 16.59 13.96 -3.96
CA ILE A 31 17.84 14.69 -4.20
C ILE A 31 17.55 16.08 -4.78
N LEU A 32 16.63 16.18 -5.75
CA LEU A 32 16.21 17.46 -6.30
C LEU A 32 15.62 18.39 -5.22
N ASP A 33 14.82 17.84 -4.31
CA ASP A 33 14.22 18.61 -3.22
C ASP A 33 15.29 19.17 -2.24
N VAL A 34 16.39 18.44 -2.01
CA VAL A 34 17.55 18.95 -1.23
C VAL A 34 18.18 20.16 -1.92
N PHE A 35 18.39 20.11 -3.24
CA PHE A 35 18.96 21.23 -3.99
C PHE A 35 18.02 22.45 -4.01
N CYS A 36 16.71 22.23 -4.09
CA CYS A 36 15.70 23.29 -4.01
C CYS A 36 15.47 23.82 -2.58
N GLY A 37 16.10 23.22 -1.56
CA GLY A 37 15.92 23.59 -0.16
C GLY A 37 14.54 23.24 0.43
N SER A 38 13.79 22.37 -0.25
CA SER A 38 12.45 21.93 0.19
C SER A 38 12.59 20.71 1.10
N GLN A 39 12.16 20.85 2.36
CA GLN A 39 12.24 19.77 3.35
C GLN A 39 10.92 19.01 3.55
N THR A 40 9.93 19.22 2.67
CA THR A 40 8.57 18.65 2.84
C THR A 40 8.52 17.12 2.78
N ASN A 41 9.41 16.49 1.99
CA ASN A 41 9.47 15.04 1.85
C ASN A 41 10.43 14.37 2.84
N PHE A 42 10.98 15.12 3.81
CA PHE A 42 11.88 14.62 4.83
C PHE A 42 11.17 14.51 6.17
N VAL A 43 11.42 13.42 6.89
CA VAL A 43 10.85 13.20 8.22
C VAL A 43 11.45 14.17 9.23
N ARG A 44 10.61 14.91 9.95
CA ARG A 44 11.07 15.85 10.99
C ARG A 44 11.40 15.11 12.30
N ASN A 45 12.25 15.70 13.14
CA ASN A 45 12.71 15.05 14.38
C ASN A 45 11.58 14.73 15.38
N ASP A 46 10.56 15.58 15.45
CA ASP A 46 9.37 15.38 16.29
C ASP A 46 8.46 14.28 15.74
N GLU A 47 8.22 14.24 14.43
CA GLU A 47 7.48 13.14 13.79
C GLU A 47 8.18 11.79 14.06
N LEU A 48 9.50 11.77 13.92
CA LEU A 48 10.30 10.60 14.23
C LEU A 48 10.17 10.19 15.70
N ARG A 49 10.20 11.16 16.63
CA ARG A 49 10.03 10.90 18.06
C ARG A 49 8.65 10.31 18.37
N GLU A 50 7.58 10.83 17.77
CA GLU A 50 6.23 10.32 17.97
C GLU A 50 6.04 8.93 17.38
N ALA A 51 6.59 8.67 16.19
CA ALA A 51 6.58 7.33 15.58
C ALA A 51 7.27 6.31 16.50
N TRP A 52 8.46 6.64 17.02
CA TRP A 52 9.16 5.79 17.98
C TRP A 52 8.39 5.64 19.29
N ARG A 53 7.78 6.71 19.83
CA ARG A 53 6.98 6.62 21.05
C ARG A 53 5.85 5.58 20.94
N ILE A 54 5.25 5.45 19.76
CA ILE A 54 4.18 4.48 19.48
C ILE A 54 4.77 3.07 19.28
N LEU A 55 5.87 2.94 18.54
CA LEU A 55 6.44 1.63 18.17
C LEU A 55 7.28 0.99 19.27
N THR A 56 8.04 1.76 20.05
CA THR A 56 8.92 1.27 21.12
C THR A 56 8.24 0.29 22.07
N PRO A 57 7.07 0.57 22.68
CA PRO A 57 6.45 -0.39 23.61
C PRO A 57 6.04 -1.70 22.93
N VAL A 58 5.73 -1.68 21.62
CA VAL A 58 5.41 -2.88 20.84
C VAL A 58 6.67 -3.70 20.60
N VAL A 59 7.75 -3.06 20.17
CA VAL A 59 9.05 -3.71 19.92
C VAL A 59 9.61 -4.30 21.22
N ASP A 60 9.58 -3.56 22.32
CA ASP A 60 10.07 -4.02 23.62
C ASP A 60 9.30 -5.23 24.16
N ARG A 61 8.00 -5.31 23.87
CA ARG A 61 7.18 -6.49 24.20
C ARG A 61 7.53 -7.68 23.33
N LEU A 62 7.66 -7.47 22.01
CA LEU A 62 8.06 -8.52 21.07
C LEU A 62 9.41 -9.13 21.43
N GLN A 63 10.38 -8.30 21.83
CA GLN A 63 11.71 -8.74 22.24
C GLN A 63 11.69 -9.50 23.57
N ARG A 64 10.96 -9.00 24.59
CA ARG A 64 10.89 -9.66 25.91
C ARG A 64 10.14 -11.00 25.88
N GLU A 65 9.03 -11.05 25.17
CA GLU A 65 8.13 -12.21 25.15
C GLU A 65 8.55 -13.25 24.09
N HIS A 66 9.53 -12.93 23.23
CA HIS A 66 9.99 -13.78 22.11
C HIS A 66 8.81 -14.40 21.33
N ILE A 67 7.81 -13.57 21.03
CA ILE A 67 6.57 -14.02 20.40
C ILE A 67 6.90 -14.64 19.04
N LYS A 68 6.59 -15.93 18.88
CA LYS A 68 6.80 -16.62 17.61
C LYS A 68 5.76 -16.13 16.58
N PRO A 69 6.18 -15.68 15.40
CA PRO A 69 5.25 -15.29 14.35
C PRO A 69 4.42 -16.49 13.89
N HIS A 70 3.16 -16.26 13.53
CA HIS A 70 2.31 -17.31 12.97
C HIS A 70 2.84 -17.74 11.59
N PRO A 71 3.05 -19.04 11.34
CA PRO A 71 3.49 -19.52 10.04
C PRO A 71 2.37 -19.32 9.01
N TYR A 72 2.75 -18.95 7.79
CA TYR A 72 1.85 -18.87 6.64
C TYR A 72 2.55 -19.45 5.40
N PRO A 73 1.80 -20.02 4.44
CA PRO A 73 2.37 -20.57 3.23
C PRO A 73 3.05 -19.47 2.39
N TYR A 74 4.16 -19.82 1.75
CA TYR A 74 4.82 -18.93 0.80
C TYR A 74 3.88 -18.64 -0.40
N GLY A 75 3.73 -17.37 -0.76
CA GLY A 75 2.83 -16.94 -1.84
C GLY A 75 1.35 -16.83 -1.45
N SER A 76 1.00 -16.99 -0.17
CA SER A 76 -0.36 -16.69 0.28
C SER A 76 -0.68 -15.19 0.15
N PRO A 77 -1.77 -14.82 -0.56
CA PRO A 77 -2.10 -13.42 -0.85
C PRO A 77 -2.47 -12.61 0.41
N ASP A 78 -3.08 -13.25 1.41
CA ASP A 78 -3.61 -12.59 2.61
C ASP A 78 -2.77 -12.83 3.89
N GLY A 79 -1.63 -13.54 3.78
CA GLY A 79 -0.79 -13.87 4.93
C GLY A 79 -1.49 -14.81 5.95
N PRO A 80 -1.26 -14.64 7.28
CA PRO A 80 -1.82 -15.51 8.30
C PRO A 80 -3.32 -15.24 8.55
N PRO A 81 -4.14 -16.27 8.88
CA PRO A 81 -5.60 -16.11 9.08
C PRO A 81 -5.95 -15.14 10.21
N GLN A 82 -5.06 -14.99 11.21
CA GLN A 82 -5.21 -14.04 12.31
C GLN A 82 -5.22 -12.58 11.82
N ALA A 83 -4.54 -12.26 10.72
CA ALA A 83 -4.56 -10.92 10.14
C ALA A 83 -5.94 -10.58 9.55
N CYS A 84 -6.58 -11.55 8.88
CA CYS A 84 -7.96 -11.42 8.41
C CYS A 84 -8.95 -11.23 9.57
N GLU A 85 -8.80 -12.00 10.66
CA GLU A 85 -9.66 -11.85 11.84
C GLU A 85 -9.50 -10.46 12.48
N LEU A 86 -8.25 -9.97 12.62
CA LEU A 86 -7.98 -8.63 13.14
C LEU A 86 -8.64 -7.55 12.27
N ARG A 87 -8.53 -7.68 10.94
CA ARG A 87 -9.14 -6.78 9.96
C ARG A 87 -10.66 -6.69 10.12
N LEU A 88 -11.33 -7.84 10.29
CA LEU A 88 -12.77 -7.89 10.56
C LEU A 88 -13.12 -7.27 11.92
N ARG A 89 -12.30 -7.52 12.94
CA ARG A 89 -12.51 -6.96 14.29
C ARG A 89 -12.43 -5.44 14.32
N VAL A 90 -11.53 -4.84 13.53
CA VAL A 90 -11.42 -3.37 13.42
C VAL A 90 -12.47 -2.75 12.49
N GLY A 91 -13.41 -3.55 11.97
CA GLY A 91 -14.55 -3.08 11.18
C GLY A 91 -14.29 -2.96 9.68
N TYR A 92 -13.14 -3.41 9.18
CA TYR A 92 -12.90 -3.46 7.73
C TYR A 92 -13.65 -4.65 7.12
N GLN A 93 -14.57 -4.36 6.20
CA GLN A 93 -15.33 -5.36 5.46
C GLN A 93 -14.75 -5.50 4.05
N TYR A 94 -14.38 -6.72 3.69
CA TYR A 94 -13.93 -7.04 2.33
C TYR A 94 -15.13 -7.51 1.49
N SER A 95 -15.57 -6.70 0.53
CA SER A 95 -16.58 -7.08 -0.45
C SER A 95 -15.91 -7.79 -1.63
N GLY A 96 -15.87 -9.12 -1.60
CA GLY A 96 -15.36 -9.94 -2.70
C GLY A 96 -16.25 -9.95 -3.96
N SER A 97 -17.23 -9.04 -4.04
CA SER A 97 -18.15 -8.84 -5.17
C SER A 97 -17.47 -8.19 -6.37
N TYR A 98 -16.44 -7.39 -6.10
CA TYR A 98 -15.76 -6.60 -7.11
C TYR A 98 -14.87 -7.46 -8.01
N LYS A 99 -15.07 -7.36 -9.33
CA LYS A 99 -14.29 -8.08 -10.35
C LYS A 99 -13.69 -7.08 -11.32
N TRP A 100 -12.36 -6.93 -11.29
CA TRP A 100 -11.65 -6.07 -12.23
C TRP A 100 -11.57 -6.70 -13.62
N PRO A 101 -12.17 -6.10 -14.67
CA PRO A 101 -11.96 -6.55 -16.04
C PRO A 101 -10.56 -6.11 -16.49
N PHE A 102 -9.62 -7.06 -16.58
CA PHE A 102 -8.31 -6.78 -17.17
C PHE A 102 -8.47 -6.51 -18.68
N ASN A 103 -8.43 -5.25 -19.09
CA ASN A 103 -8.54 -4.88 -20.50
C ASN A 103 -7.16 -5.00 -21.16
N SER A 104 -6.92 -6.08 -21.91
CA SER A 104 -5.63 -6.44 -22.53
C SER A 104 -5.30 -5.64 -23.80
N SER A 105 -5.67 -4.36 -23.87
CA SER A 105 -5.50 -3.54 -25.09
C SER A 105 -4.16 -2.81 -25.15
N ASN A 106 -3.03 -3.48 -24.86
CA ASN A 106 -1.70 -2.99 -25.26
C ASN A 106 -0.61 -4.09 -25.19
N THR A 107 -0.79 -5.18 -25.92
CA THR A 107 0.32 -6.08 -26.27
C THR A 107 0.48 -6.10 -27.77
N ASP A 108 1.01 -5.02 -28.34
CA ASP A 108 1.60 -5.05 -29.68
C ASP A 108 2.74 -4.02 -29.74
N ASN A 109 3.88 -4.47 -30.26
CA ASN A 109 5.09 -3.71 -30.65
C ASN A 109 6.29 -3.73 -29.69
N SER A 110 6.98 -4.88 -29.64
CA SER A 110 8.45 -4.91 -29.73
C SER A 110 8.92 -6.36 -29.96
N SER A 111 9.06 -6.71 -31.24
CA SER A 111 10.06 -7.70 -31.70
C SER A 111 11.45 -7.07 -31.69
#